data_AF-A0A2S6HSP5-F1
#
_entry.id   AF-A0A2S6HSP5-F1
#
_cell.length_a   1.000
_cell.length_b   1.000
_cell.length_c   1.000
_cell.angle_alpha   90.00
_cell.angle_beta   90.00
_cell.angle_gamma   90.00
#
_symmetry.space_group_name_H-M   'P 1'
#
loop_
_entity.id
_entity.type
_entity.pdbx_description
1 polymer ?
#
loop_
_entity_poly.entity_id
_entity_poly.type
_entity_poly.pdbx_seq_one_letter_code
_entity_poly.pdbx_strand_id
1 'polypeptide(L)'
;MHPKATISCSCGCMFQSDFQKSSAENPPCCPQCKAVMDMESWKNLRTTMAELADFNYHIMKWHSERNEPKMLVPAITVTTLED
;
A
#
# COMPACT_ATOMS: atom_id res chain seq x y z
N MET A 1 7.17 6.85 -7.76
CA MET A 1 6.34 6.93 -6.55
C MET A 1 6.79 5.89 -5.54
N HIS A 2 6.60 6.15 -4.25
CA HIS A 2 7.04 5.26 -3.16
C HIS A 2 5.80 4.73 -2.41
N PRO A 3 5.14 3.67 -2.92
CA PRO A 3 3.96 3.14 -2.28
C PRO A 3 4.30 2.53 -0.92
N LYS A 4 3.45 2.83 0.07
CA LYS A 4 3.58 2.36 1.45
C LYS A 4 2.21 1.95 1.95
N ALA A 5 2.18 0.91 2.79
CA ALA A 5 0.98 0.49 3.49
C ALA A 5 1.16 0.70 4.99
N THR A 6 0.15 1.27 5.65
CA THR A 6 0.03 1.26 7.11
C THR A 6 -0.76 0.02 7.50
N ILE A 7 -0.17 -0.84 8.33
CA ILE A 7 -0.73 -2.13 8.73
C ILE A 7 -1.05 -2.07 10.22
N SER A 8 -2.28 -2.44 10.58
CA SER A 8 -2.68 -2.70 11.96
C SER A 8 -2.55 -4.18 12.26
N CYS A 9 -1.87 -4.52 13.36
CA CYS A 9 -1.71 -5.90 13.84
C CYS A 9 -2.68 -6.17 14.99
N SER A 10 -3.09 -7.43 15.15
CA SER A 10 -3.95 -7.88 16.26
C SER A 10 -3.37 -7.63 17.66
N CYS A 11 -2.06 -7.41 17.78
CA CYS A 11 -1.43 -7.00 19.05
C CYS A 11 -1.58 -5.49 19.36
N GLY A 12 -2.30 -4.73 18.53
CA GLY A 12 -2.46 -3.28 18.65
C GLY A 12 -1.33 -2.45 18.03
N CYS A 13 -0.28 -3.10 17.52
CA CYS A 13 0.81 -2.41 16.82
C CYS A 13 0.34 -1.90 15.45
N MET A 14 0.56 -0.61 15.18
CA MET A 14 0.54 -0.07 13.82
C MET A 14 1.95 0.13 13.30
N PHE A 15 2.22 -0.33 12.08
CA PHE A 15 3.54 -0.20 11.46
C PHE A 15 3.42 -0.02 9.94
N GLN A 16 4.50 0.43 9.30
CA GLN A 16 4.52 0.69 7.87
C GLN A 16 5.31 -0.41 7.13
N SER A 17 4.80 -0.81 5.97
CA SER A 17 5.53 -1.62 4.98
C SER A 17 5.87 -0.76 3.76
N ASP A 18 7.15 -0.73 3.41
CA ASP A 18 7.66 -0.02 2.23
C ASP A 18 7.86 -1.00 1.08
N PHE A 19 7.23 -0.70 -0.06
CA PHE A 19 7.26 -1.58 -1.21
C PHE A 19 8.64 -1.68 -1.88
N GLN A 20 9.41 -0.59 -1.89
CA GLN A 20 10.71 -0.54 -2.57
C GLN A 20 11.81 -1.27 -1.80
N LYS A 21 11.62 -1.41 -0.48
CA LYS A 21 12.55 -2.09 0.41
C LYS A 21 12.12 -3.52 0.75
N SER A 22 11.03 -4.00 0.18
CA SER A 22 10.47 -5.33 0.43
C SER A 22 10.46 -6.17 -0.82
N SER A 23 10.65 -7.48 -0.67
CA SER A 23 10.54 -8.45 -1.76
C SER A 23 9.18 -9.16 -1.74
N ALA A 24 8.80 -9.76 -2.87
CA ALA A 24 7.55 -10.50 -2.98
C ALA A 24 7.54 -11.74 -2.07
N GLU A 25 8.71 -12.30 -1.80
CA GLU A 25 8.94 -13.51 -1.01
C GLU A 25 9.05 -13.23 0.50
N ASN A 26 9.05 -11.96 0.91
CA ASN A 26 9.24 -11.56 2.30
C ASN A 26 8.06 -10.72 2.80
N PRO A 27 7.01 -11.35 3.36
CA PRO A 27 5.89 -10.64 3.95
C PRO A 27 6.31 -9.75 5.13
N PRO A 28 5.58 -8.65 5.38
CA PRO A 28 5.83 -7.80 6.53
C PRO A 28 5.64 -8.55 7.85
N CYS A 29 6.57 -8.30 8.78
CA CYS A 29 6.55 -8.85 10.13
C CYS A 29 6.25 -7.73 11.13
N CYS A 30 5.31 -7.97 12.05
CA CYS A 30 4.98 -7.04 13.12
C CYS A 30 6.22 -6.80 14.00
N PRO A 31 6.66 -5.55 14.21
CA PRO A 31 7.87 -5.28 14.97
C PRO A 31 7.74 -5.66 16.46
N GLN A 32 6.51 -5.70 17.00
CA GLN A 32 6.22 -6.00 18.40
C GLN A 32 6.04 -7.51 18.66
N CYS A 33 5.01 -8.14 18.08
CA CYS A 33 4.69 -9.54 18.37
C CYS A 33 5.32 -10.55 17.40
N LYS A 34 6.05 -10.08 16.39
CA LYS A 34 6.70 -10.89 15.34
C LYS A 34 5.74 -11.72 14.46
N ALA A 35 4.43 -11.51 14.58
CA ALA A 35 3.46 -12.11 13.66
C ALA A 35 3.80 -11.69 12.22
N VAL A 36 3.80 -12.66 11.32
CA VAL A 36 4.10 -12.46 9.90
C VAL A 36 2.78 -12.46 9.13
N MET A 37 2.61 -11.48 8.23
CA MET A 37 1.46 -11.47 7.32
C MET A 37 1.49 -12.71 6.43
N ASP A 38 0.32 -13.31 6.19
CA ASP A 38 0.19 -14.41 5.24
C ASP A 38 0.72 -14.03 3.83
N MET A 39 1.29 -15.00 3.12
CA MET A 39 1.95 -14.77 1.84
C MET A 39 0.97 -14.34 0.74
N GLU A 40 -0.23 -14.93 0.70
CA GLU A 40 -1.25 -14.57 -0.28
C GLU A 40 -1.79 -13.17 0.01
N SER A 41 -2.03 -12.87 1.29
CA SER A 41 -2.41 -11.53 1.75
C SER A 41 -1.36 -10.47 1.38
N TRP A 42 -0.08 -10.79 1.56
CA TRP A 42 1.02 -9.93 1.16
C TRP A 42 1.05 -9.70 -0.34
N LYS A 43 0.96 -10.77 -1.14
CA LYS A 43 0.92 -10.68 -2.61
C LYS A 43 -0.22 -9.78 -3.09
N ASN A 44 -1.40 -9.92 -2.50
CA ASN A 44 -2.57 -9.09 -2.86
C ASN A 44 -2.35 -7.62 -2.49
N LEU A 45 -1.90 -7.34 -1.26
CA LEU A 45 -1.57 -5.98 -0.83
C LEU A 45 -0.50 -5.35 -1.72
N ARG A 46 0.48 -6.15 -2.17
CA ARG A 46 1.52 -5.72 -3.10
C ARG A 46 0.95 -5.28 -4.45
N THR A 47 0.05 -6.07 -5.02
CA THR A 47 -0.65 -5.72 -6.27
C THR A 47 -1.43 -4.41 -6.12
N THR A 48 -2.21 -4.26 -5.06
CA THR A 48 -3.00 -3.03 -4.81
C THR A 48 -2.10 -1.78 -4.69
N MET A 49 -0.96 -1.91 -3.99
CA MET A 49 0.02 -0.82 -3.89
C MET A 49 0.62 -0.43 -5.25
N ALA A 50 0.89 -1.41 -6.12
CA ALA A 50 1.39 -1.16 -7.48
C ALA A 50 0.33 -0.47 -8.35
N GLU A 51 -0.93 -0.94 -8.30
CA GLU A 51 -2.05 -0.35 -9.03
C GLU A 51 -2.31 1.11 -8.61
N LEU A 52 -2.20 1.43 -7.32
CA LEU A 52 -2.31 2.81 -6.85
C LEU A 52 -1.16 3.71 -7.34
N ALA A 53 0.06 3.16 -7.41
CA ALA A 53 1.20 3.88 -7.97
C ALA A 53 1.00 4.14 -9.48
N ASP A 54 0.51 3.15 -10.22
CA ASP A 54 0.21 3.27 -11.65
C ASP A 54 -0.95 4.26 -11.90
N PHE A 55 -1.98 4.24 -11.07
CA PHE A 55 -3.07 5.21 -11.11
C PHE A 55 -2.54 6.65 -11.05
N ASN A 56 -1.73 6.95 -10.02
CA ASN A 56 -1.15 8.29 -9.90
C ASN A 56 -0.16 8.61 -11.02
N TYR A 57 0.53 7.61 -11.59
CA TYR A 57 1.41 7.81 -12.74
C TYR A 57 0.58 8.26 -13.95
N HIS A 58 -0.58 7.63 -14.17
CA HIS A 58 -1.51 8.02 -15.23
C HIS A 58 -2.09 9.41 -15.03
N ILE A 59 -2.46 9.80 -13.80
CA ILE A 59 -2.88 11.18 -13.50
C ILE A 59 -1.78 12.18 -13.88
N MET A 60 -0.52 11.91 -13.54
CA MET A 60 0.61 12.77 -13.93
C MET A 60 0.77 12.84 -15.45
N LYS A 61 0.68 11.69 -16.12
CA LYS A 61 0.80 11.58 -17.58
C LYS A 61 -0.31 12.38 -18.29
N TRP A 62 -1.58 12.17 -17.94
CA TRP A 62 -2.71 12.82 -18.59
C TRP A 62 -2.79 14.32 -18.28
N HIS A 63 -2.39 14.72 -17.07
CA HIS A 63 -2.20 16.14 -16.78
C HIS A 63 -1.20 16.78 -17.76
N SER A 64 -0.08 16.11 -18.05
CA SER A 64 0.94 16.60 -18.99
C SER A 64 0.52 16.53 -20.46
N GLU A 65 -0.17 15.47 -20.88
CA GLU A 65 -0.49 15.21 -22.30
C GLU A 65 -1.80 15.83 -22.76
N ARG A 66 -2.77 15.96 -21.85
CA ARG A 66 -4.18 16.29 -22.16
C ARG A 66 -4.69 17.50 -21.39
N ASN A 67 -3.86 18.09 -20.53
CA ASN A 67 -4.24 19.20 -19.65
C ASN A 67 -5.42 18.87 -18.72
N GLU A 68 -5.54 17.59 -18.31
CA GLU A 68 -6.53 17.15 -17.32
C GLU A 68 -6.17 17.66 -15.90
N PRO A 69 -7.13 17.82 -14.96
CA PRO A 69 -6.84 18.20 -13.59
C PRO A 69 -5.92 17.21 -12.86
N LYS A 70 -4.95 17.74 -12.12
CA LYS A 70 -3.97 16.95 -11.35
C LYS A 70 -4.54 16.48 -10.02
N MET A 71 -5.37 15.44 -10.05
CA MET A 71 -6.03 14.85 -8.87
C MET A 71 -5.26 13.63 -8.33
N LEU A 72 -4.14 13.87 -7.65
CA LEU A 72 -3.34 12.80 -7.06
C LEU A 72 -4.02 12.20 -5.83
N VAL A 73 -3.90 10.88 -5.67
CA VAL A 73 -4.39 10.12 -4.52
C VAL A 73 -3.20 9.75 -3.62
N PRO A 74 -2.90 10.53 -2.58
CA PRO A 74 -1.73 10.27 -1.73
C PRO A 74 -1.92 9.08 -0.78
N ALA A 75 -3.15 8.77 -0.40
CA ALA A 75 -3.50 7.67 0.50
C ALA A 75 -4.93 7.18 0.24
N ILE A 76 -5.14 5.88 0.48
CA ILE A 76 -6.46 5.25 0.55
C ILE A 76 -6.54 4.56 1.91
N THR A 77 -7.60 4.85 2.66
CA THR A 77 -7.87 4.22 3.97
C THR A 77 -9.15 3.40 3.84
N VAL A 78 -9.08 2.12 4.19
CA VAL A 78 -10.24 1.23 4.26
C VAL A 78 -10.47 0.88 5.73
N THR A 79 -11.69 1.09 6.21
CA THR A 79 -12.10 0.73 7.56
C THR A 79 -12.99 -0.50 7.50
N THR A 80 -12.65 -1.53 8.25
CA THR A 80 -13.60 -2.60 8.57
C THR A 80 -14.59 -2.06 9.59
N LEU A 81 -15.88 -2.15 9.29
CA LEU A 81 -16.90 -1.98 10.33
C LEU A 81 -16.76 -3.19 11.26
N GLU A 82 -16.52 -2.96 12.54
CA GLU A 82 -16.76 -3.97 13.57
C GLU A 82 -18.29 -4.07 13.74
N ASP A 83 -18.83 -5.29 13.73
CA ASP A 83 -20.22 -5.52 14.14
C ASP A 83 -20.38 -5.28 15.65
#